data_AF-A0A534BB17-F1
#
_entry.id   AF-A0A534BB17-F1
#
_cell.length_a   1.000
_cell.length_b   1.000
_cell.length_c   1.000
_cell.angle_alpha   90.00
_cell.angle_beta   90.00
_cell.angle_gamma   90.00
#
_symmetry.space_group_name_H-M   'P 1'
#
loop_
_entity.id
_entity.type
_entity.pdbx_description
1 polymer ?
#
loop_
_entity_poly.entity_id
_entity_poly.type
_entity_poly.pdbx_seq_one_letter_code
_entity_poly.pdbx_strand_id
1 'polypeptide(L)'
;MRISDDRYSRERLRLELALRFLRHEARTQTIRTWTGLSDDRIRKLYRSYMSHAPSYLPRHRGKSPQQIAYFTRSLRVQQETAVLASLLSLLGVLPLRPATEASQGLPGVARGELLCQAFEIYRALIPASQISFEHTVFLTIALARGDQLRLGGCADCGCLVVVERYPVRDKRCHYCVSPSEPLR
;
A
#
# COMPACT_ATOMS: atom_id res chain seq x y z
N MET A 1 4.41 34.16 11.59
CA MET A 1 3.84 32.90 11.04
C MET A 1 2.47 32.71 11.68
N ARG A 2 1.38 32.95 10.91
CA ARG A 2 0.01 33.02 11.44
C ARG A 2 -0.56 31.60 11.57
N ILE A 3 -1.02 31.25 12.77
CA ILE A 3 -1.64 29.95 13.13
C ILE A 3 -2.75 29.52 12.14
N SER A 4 -3.38 30.47 11.46
CA SER A 4 -4.35 30.23 10.39
C SER A 4 -3.74 29.52 9.17
N ASP A 5 -2.59 29.98 8.65
CA ASP A 5 -1.97 29.41 7.45
C ASP A 5 -1.57 27.94 7.67
N ASP A 6 -1.15 27.62 8.89
CA ASP A 6 -0.72 26.30 9.31
C ASP A 6 -1.88 25.30 9.49
N ARG A 7 -3.09 25.82 9.72
CA ARG A 7 -4.32 25.02 9.71
C ARG A 7 -4.78 24.76 8.28
N TYR A 8 -4.76 25.79 7.42
CA TYR A 8 -5.14 25.68 6.02
C TYR A 8 -4.21 24.72 5.25
N SER A 9 -2.90 24.80 5.50
CA SER A 9 -1.91 23.90 4.87
C SER A 9 -2.20 22.43 5.20
N ARG A 10 -2.42 22.11 6.48
CA ARG A 10 -2.75 20.74 6.93
C ARG A 10 -4.06 20.22 6.34
N GLU A 11 -5.08 21.07 6.27
CA GLU A 11 -6.36 20.71 5.69
C GLU A 11 -6.26 20.46 4.18
N ARG A 12 -5.50 21.30 3.47
CA ARG A 12 -5.20 21.12 2.05
C ARG A 12 -4.49 19.80 1.78
N LEU A 13 -3.47 19.46 2.56
CA LEU A 13 -2.75 18.18 2.43
C LEU A 13 -3.67 16.97 2.60
N ARG A 14 -4.61 17.01 3.56
CA ARG A 14 -5.61 15.93 3.74
C ARG A 14 -6.52 15.77 2.53
N LEU A 15 -6.93 16.88 1.91
CA LEU A 15 -7.78 16.88 0.72
C LEU A 15 -7.02 16.39 -0.52
N GLU A 16 -5.78 16.83 -0.72
CA GLU A 16 -4.92 16.38 -1.81
C GLU A 16 -4.66 14.87 -1.72
N LEU A 17 -4.34 14.36 -0.52
CA LEU A 17 -4.18 12.94 -0.28
C LEU A 17 -5.47 12.15 -0.56
N ALA A 18 -6.62 12.66 -0.09
CA ALA A 18 -7.91 12.03 -0.34
C ALA A 18 -8.22 11.94 -1.84
N LEU A 19 -7.88 12.96 -2.63
CA LEU A 19 -8.01 12.94 -4.08
C LEU A 19 -7.11 11.86 -4.72
N ARG A 20 -5.85 11.73 -4.27
CA ARG A 20 -4.95 10.65 -4.74
C ARG A 20 -5.54 9.28 -4.44
N PHE A 21 -6.04 9.06 -3.23
CA PHE A 21 -6.67 7.80 -2.85
C PHE A 21 -7.92 7.52 -3.69
N LEU A 22 -8.75 8.52 -3.98
CA LEU A 22 -9.91 8.37 -4.86
C LEU A 22 -9.51 7.96 -6.27
N ARG A 23 -8.46 8.56 -6.84
CA ARG A 23 -7.91 8.19 -8.16
C ARG A 23 -7.38 6.75 -8.19
N HIS A 24 -6.90 6.26 -7.06
CA HIS A 24 -6.49 4.86 -6.89
C HIS A 24 -7.64 3.94 -6.46
N GLU A 25 -8.89 4.39 -6.60
CA GLU A 25 -10.12 3.64 -6.31
C GLU A 25 -10.23 3.13 -4.86
N ALA A 26 -9.61 3.85 -3.91
CA ALA A 26 -9.66 3.50 -2.50
C ALA A 26 -11.09 3.55 -1.94
N ARG A 27 -11.39 2.67 -0.99
CA ARG A 27 -12.67 2.65 -0.27
C ARG A 27 -12.77 3.86 0.66
N THR A 28 -14.01 4.30 0.95
CA THR A 28 -14.25 5.43 1.88
C THR A 28 -13.59 5.21 3.23
N GLN A 29 -13.65 3.98 3.76
CA GLN A 29 -13.04 3.64 5.02
C GLN A 29 -11.53 3.90 5.00
N THR A 30 -10.85 3.43 3.96
CA THR A 30 -9.42 3.64 3.75
C THR A 30 -9.09 5.13 3.70
N ILE A 31 -9.82 5.90 2.89
CA ILE A 31 -9.62 7.36 2.79
C ILE A 31 -9.80 8.03 4.15
N ARG A 32 -10.89 7.73 4.87
CA ARG A 32 -11.16 8.26 6.20
C ARG A 32 -10.05 7.93 7.19
N THR A 33 -9.65 6.67 7.24
CA THR A 33 -8.65 6.15 8.17
C THR A 33 -7.29 6.81 7.93
N TRP A 34 -6.89 7.07 6.68
CA TRP A 34 -5.60 7.70 6.34
C TRP A 34 -5.58 9.24 6.40
N THR A 35 -6.70 9.89 6.11
CA THR A 35 -6.76 11.36 5.99
C THR A 35 -7.40 12.03 7.21
N GLY A 36 -8.19 11.30 8.00
CA GLY A 36 -8.99 11.85 9.09
C GLY A 36 -10.22 12.67 8.63
N LEU A 37 -10.54 12.67 7.33
CA LEU A 37 -11.72 13.34 6.81
C LEU A 37 -13.00 12.56 7.16
N SER A 38 -14.10 13.28 7.38
CA SER A 38 -15.41 12.66 7.57
C SER A 38 -15.98 12.11 6.26
N ASP A 39 -16.88 11.12 6.36
CA ASP A 39 -17.53 10.51 5.20
C ASP A 39 -18.29 11.55 4.34
N ASP A 40 -18.90 12.57 4.96
CA ASP A 40 -19.55 13.68 4.25
C ASP A 40 -18.55 14.48 3.41
N ARG A 41 -17.40 14.84 3.98
CA ARG A 41 -16.35 15.58 3.28
C ARG A 41 -15.78 14.77 2.11
N ILE A 42 -15.56 13.47 2.30
CA ILE A 42 -15.10 12.58 1.24
C ILE A 42 -16.16 12.48 0.13
N ARG A 43 -17.45 12.40 0.49
CA ARG A 43 -18.56 12.37 -0.49
C ARG A 43 -18.65 13.67 -1.29
N LYS A 44 -18.52 14.83 -0.64
CA LYS A 44 -18.48 16.15 -1.31
C LYS A 44 -17.28 16.27 -2.24
N LEU A 45 -16.10 15.87 -1.77
CA LEU A 45 -14.87 15.85 -2.56
C LEU A 45 -15.02 14.98 -3.81
N TYR A 46 -15.56 13.76 -3.66
CA TYR A 46 -15.83 12.88 -4.79
C TYR A 46 -16.78 13.49 -5.82
N ARG A 47 -17.89 14.11 -5.39
CA ARG A 47 -18.84 14.78 -6.30
C ARG A 47 -18.17 15.92 -7.07
N SER A 48 -17.40 16.76 -6.37
CA SER A 48 -16.66 17.87 -6.96
C SER A 48 -15.56 17.39 -7.91
N TYR A 49 -14.90 16.28 -7.60
CA TYR A 49 -13.92 15.68 -8.49
C TYR A 49 -14.59 15.09 -9.75
N MET A 50 -15.67 14.34 -9.59
CA MET A 50 -16.42 13.71 -10.69
C MET A 50 -17.07 14.71 -11.64
N SER A 51 -17.46 15.90 -11.17
CA SER A 51 -17.99 16.93 -12.07
C SER A 51 -16.95 17.47 -13.05
N HIS A 52 -15.66 17.26 -12.79
CA HIS A 52 -14.55 17.71 -13.63
C HIS A 52 -13.72 16.56 -14.22
N ALA A 53 -14.04 15.31 -13.88
CA ALA A 53 -13.25 14.16 -14.30
C ALA A 53 -13.66 13.74 -15.73
N PRO A 54 -12.70 13.41 -16.61
CA PRO A 54 -12.99 12.98 -17.98
C PRO A 54 -13.61 11.58 -18.05
N SER A 55 -13.48 10.78 -16.99
CA SER A 55 -14.00 9.42 -16.91
C SER A 55 -14.58 9.12 -15.53
N TYR A 56 -15.58 8.24 -15.51
CA TYR A 56 -16.18 7.74 -14.27
C TYR A 56 -15.16 6.90 -13.49
N LEU A 57 -14.98 7.22 -12.21
CA LEU A 57 -14.19 6.40 -11.30
C LEU A 57 -15.08 5.33 -10.64
N PRO A 58 -14.80 4.03 -10.82
CA PRO A 58 -15.51 2.97 -10.14
C PRO A 58 -15.44 3.13 -8.61
N ARG A 59 -16.57 2.94 -7.93
CA ARG A 59 -16.60 2.87 -6.47
C ARG A 59 -16.80 1.44 -6.01
N HIS A 60 -15.75 0.85 -5.46
CA HIS A 60 -15.81 -0.45 -4.80
C HIS A 60 -16.64 -0.38 -3.52
N ARG A 61 -17.65 -1.26 -3.42
CA ARG A 61 -18.48 -1.43 -2.21
C ARG A 61 -18.08 -2.70 -1.44
N GLY A 62 -18.40 -2.76 -0.15
CA GLY A 62 -18.11 -3.92 0.72
C GLY A 62 -16.89 -3.74 1.64
N LYS A 63 -16.38 -4.86 2.18
CA LYS A 63 -15.22 -4.89 3.08
C LYS A 63 -13.89 -4.80 2.32
N SER A 64 -12.90 -4.13 2.91
CA SER A 64 -11.52 -4.15 2.40
C SER A 64 -10.93 -5.57 2.45
N PRO A 65 -9.90 -5.88 1.63
CA PRO A 65 -9.20 -7.16 1.68
C PRO A 65 -8.67 -7.47 3.08
N GLN A 66 -8.76 -8.73 3.50
CA GLN A 66 -8.30 -9.19 4.81
C GLN A 66 -7.48 -10.49 4.76
N GLN A 67 -7.30 -11.09 3.58
CA GLN A 67 -6.66 -12.40 3.45
C GLN A 67 -5.20 -12.24 3.04
N ILE A 68 -4.28 -12.51 3.97
CA ILE A 68 -2.83 -12.49 3.68
C ILE A 68 -2.41 -13.50 2.62
N ALA A 69 -3.17 -14.60 2.50
CA ALA A 69 -2.95 -15.64 1.48
C ALA A 69 -3.01 -15.08 0.05
N TYR A 70 -3.66 -13.92 -0.15
CA TYR A 70 -3.63 -13.22 -1.44
C TYR A 70 -2.20 -12.99 -1.93
N PHE A 71 -1.29 -12.56 -1.05
CA PHE A 71 0.10 -12.23 -1.41
C PHE A 71 0.96 -13.46 -1.70
N THR A 72 0.51 -14.64 -1.29
CA THR A 72 1.25 -15.91 -1.45
C THR A 72 0.58 -16.86 -2.45
N ARG A 73 -0.58 -16.51 -3.03
CA ARG A 73 -1.42 -17.41 -3.86
C ARG A 73 -0.79 -17.88 -5.17
N SER A 74 0.15 -17.12 -5.74
CA SER A 74 0.82 -17.48 -6.99
C SER A 74 2.23 -16.89 -7.05
N LEU A 75 3.12 -17.50 -7.83
CA LEU A 75 4.49 -17.01 -8.00
C LEU A 75 4.51 -15.58 -8.57
N ARG A 76 3.59 -15.28 -9.50
CA ARG A 76 3.45 -13.93 -10.08
C ARG A 76 3.08 -12.89 -9.01
N VAL A 77 2.09 -13.19 -8.17
CA VAL A 77 1.67 -12.27 -7.11
C VAL A 77 2.74 -12.16 -6.03
N GLN A 78 3.48 -13.23 -5.73
CA GLN A 78 4.62 -13.16 -4.83
C GLN A 78 5.72 -12.24 -5.37
N GLN A 79 6.02 -12.29 -6.67
CA GLN A 79 6.97 -11.38 -7.32
C GLN A 79 6.49 -9.92 -7.23
N GLU A 80 5.23 -9.66 -7.58
CA GLU A 80 4.63 -8.32 -7.48
C GLU A 80 4.63 -7.80 -6.04
N THR A 81 4.33 -8.68 -5.07
CA THR A 81 4.37 -8.37 -3.64
C THR A 81 5.78 -8.02 -3.19
N ALA A 82 6.80 -8.76 -3.65
CA ALA A 82 8.20 -8.48 -3.32
C ALA A 82 8.66 -7.12 -3.87
N VAL A 83 8.31 -6.79 -5.11
CA VAL A 83 8.60 -5.46 -5.70
C VAL A 83 7.92 -4.36 -4.89
N LEU A 84 6.62 -4.51 -4.63
CA LEU A 84 5.86 -3.54 -3.87
C LEU A 84 6.40 -3.35 -2.45
N ALA A 85 6.68 -4.45 -1.73
CA ALA A 85 7.26 -4.42 -0.40
C ALA A 85 8.64 -3.75 -0.37
N SER A 86 9.45 -3.96 -1.41
CA SER A 86 10.75 -3.29 -1.58
C SER A 86 10.57 -1.78 -1.72
N LEU A 87 9.61 -1.32 -2.54
CA LEU A 87 9.29 0.10 -2.70
C LEU A 87 8.77 0.72 -1.39
N LEU A 88 7.89 0.01 -0.67
CA LEU A 88 7.35 0.45 0.61
C LEU A 88 8.46 0.59 1.68
N SER A 89 9.43 -0.32 1.67
CA SER A 89 10.60 -0.26 2.54
C SER A 89 11.54 0.88 2.15
N LEU A 90 11.85 1.01 0.85
CA LEU A 90 12.79 2.00 0.32
C LEU A 90 12.30 3.44 0.54
N LEU A 91 11.00 3.69 0.38
CA LEU A 91 10.39 5.01 0.57
C LEU A 91 10.05 5.30 2.05
N GLY A 92 10.37 4.39 2.97
CA GLY A 92 10.13 4.58 4.40
C GLY A 92 8.65 4.57 4.80
N VAL A 93 7.78 3.90 4.01
CA VAL A 93 6.37 3.70 4.37
C VAL A 93 6.26 2.75 5.57
N LEU A 94 7.07 1.69 5.54
CA LEU A 94 7.16 0.71 6.62
C LEU A 94 8.04 1.25 7.76
N PRO A 95 7.67 1.00 9.03
CA PRO A 95 8.53 1.37 10.15
C PRO A 95 9.82 0.52 10.12
N LEU A 96 10.96 1.12 10.49
CA LEU A 96 12.26 0.44 10.55
C LEU A 96 12.27 -0.78 11.50
N ARG A 97 11.37 -0.80 12.49
CA ARG A 97 11.16 -1.92 13.40
C ARG A 97 9.66 -2.20 13.52
N PRO A 98 9.21 -3.47 13.46
CA PRO A 98 7.81 -3.79 13.73
C PRO A 98 7.47 -3.28 15.13
N ALA A 99 6.38 -2.51 15.23
CA ALA A 99 6.07 -1.76 16.44
C ALA A 99 5.70 -2.72 17.59
N THR A 100 6.53 -2.79 18.62
CA THR A 100 6.19 -3.40 19.91
C THR A 100 5.24 -2.46 20.66
N GLU A 101 3.95 -2.70 20.45
CA GLU A 101 2.79 -2.42 21.32
C GLU A 101 2.47 -0.99 21.81
N ALA A 102 3.33 0.03 21.68
CA ALA A 102 2.99 1.37 22.20
C ALA A 102 3.45 2.60 21.36
N SER A 103 4.01 2.42 20.15
CA SER A 103 4.51 3.54 19.33
C SER A 103 3.80 3.66 17.97
N GLN A 104 2.69 4.42 17.96
CA GLN A 104 2.28 5.40 16.93
C GLN A 104 2.92 5.23 15.53
N GLY A 105 2.26 4.81 14.44
CA GLY A 105 0.84 4.81 14.10
C GLY A 105 0.72 4.76 12.57
N LEU A 106 0.51 3.58 11.99
CA LEU A 106 -0.38 3.53 10.81
C LEU A 106 -1.70 4.14 11.28
N PRO A 107 -2.52 4.83 10.49
CA PRO A 107 -2.33 5.64 9.28
C PRO A 107 -2.00 7.12 9.58
N GLY A 108 -1.59 7.88 8.57
CA GLY A 108 -1.44 9.35 8.66
C GLY A 108 -1.12 9.98 7.31
N VAL A 109 -1.27 11.31 7.20
CA VAL A 109 -1.18 12.02 5.92
C VAL A 109 0.21 11.85 5.27
N ALA A 110 1.28 12.10 6.03
CA ALA A 110 2.65 11.98 5.51
C ALA A 110 2.96 10.56 5.00
N ARG A 111 2.56 9.52 5.74
CA ARG A 111 2.71 8.13 5.30
C ARG A 111 1.81 7.79 4.11
N GLY A 112 0.63 8.39 4.03
CA GLY A 112 -0.28 8.22 2.91
C GLY A 112 0.29 8.77 1.60
N GLU A 113 0.99 9.90 1.67
CA GLU A 113 1.69 10.47 0.51
C GLU A 113 2.77 9.51 -0.01
N LEU A 114 3.59 8.95 0.89
CA LEU A 114 4.62 7.96 0.56
C LEU A 114 4.00 6.65 0.03
N LEU A 115 2.87 6.21 0.61
CA LEU A 115 2.12 5.04 0.14
C LEU A 115 1.65 5.23 -1.31
N CYS A 116 1.09 6.40 -1.64
CA CYS A 116 0.68 6.69 -3.01
C CYS A 116 1.87 6.75 -3.97
N GLN A 117 3.00 7.34 -3.56
CA GLN A 117 4.23 7.35 -4.37
C GLN A 117 4.72 5.92 -4.64
N ALA A 118 4.77 5.07 -3.61
CA ALA A 118 5.17 3.66 -3.75
C ALA A 118 4.26 2.91 -4.73
N PHE A 119 2.94 3.10 -4.61
CA PHE A 119 1.97 2.44 -5.49
C PHE A 119 2.04 2.94 -6.94
N GLU A 120 2.24 4.25 -7.14
CA GLU A 120 2.38 4.83 -8.48
C GLU A 120 3.64 4.32 -9.19
N ILE A 121 4.77 4.25 -8.48
CA ILE A 121 6.01 3.65 -9.00
C ILE A 121 5.79 2.16 -9.31
N TYR A 122 5.16 1.43 -8.41
CA TYR A 122 4.83 0.01 -8.62
C TYR A 122 4.00 -0.20 -9.90
N ARG A 123 2.95 0.60 -10.12
CA ARG A 123 2.12 0.52 -11.32
C ARG A 123 2.87 0.90 -12.59
N ALA A 124 3.81 1.83 -12.51
CA ALA A 124 4.67 2.19 -13.64
C ALA A 124 5.64 1.04 -14.00
N LEU A 125 6.19 0.34 -12.99
CA LEU A 125 7.07 -0.82 -13.18
C LEU A 125 6.31 -2.06 -13.68
N ILE A 126 5.05 -2.23 -13.26
CA ILE A 126 4.23 -3.40 -13.59
C ILE A 126 2.85 -2.93 -14.09
N PRO A 127 2.72 -2.59 -15.38
CA PRO A 127 1.48 -2.04 -15.94
C PRO A 127 0.28 -2.99 -15.82
N ALA A 128 0.50 -4.30 -15.89
CA ALA A 128 -0.51 -5.35 -15.72
C ALA A 128 -0.51 -5.94 -14.29
N SER A 129 -0.33 -5.09 -13.28
CA SER A 129 -0.32 -5.48 -11.86
C SER A 129 -1.66 -6.09 -11.42
N GLN A 130 -1.61 -7.16 -10.62
CA GLN A 130 -2.80 -7.74 -10.00
C GLN A 130 -3.13 -7.07 -8.66
N ILE A 131 -2.13 -6.51 -7.99
CA ILE A 131 -2.27 -5.92 -6.65
C ILE A 131 -2.94 -4.56 -6.77
N SER A 132 -4.17 -4.45 -6.26
CA SER A 132 -4.89 -3.18 -6.19
C SER A 132 -4.39 -2.28 -5.07
N PHE A 133 -4.80 -1.01 -5.07
CA PHE A 133 -4.44 -0.07 -4.01
C PHE A 133 -4.92 -0.53 -2.63
N GLU A 134 -6.12 -1.12 -2.55
CA GLU A 134 -6.64 -1.70 -1.30
C GLU A 134 -5.77 -2.85 -0.78
N HIS A 135 -5.23 -3.70 -1.67
CA HIS A 135 -4.27 -4.72 -1.26
C HIS A 135 -2.93 -4.11 -0.84
N THR A 136 -2.51 -3.00 -1.45
CA THR A 136 -1.30 -2.27 -1.06
C THR A 136 -1.42 -1.68 0.36
N VAL A 137 -2.55 -1.07 0.67
CA VAL A 137 -2.87 -0.59 2.03
C VAL A 137 -2.87 -1.75 3.01
N PHE A 138 -3.52 -2.87 2.65
CA PHE A 138 -3.59 -4.05 3.51
C PHE A 138 -2.20 -4.65 3.76
N LEU A 139 -1.37 -4.81 2.73
CA LEU A 139 0.02 -5.28 2.83
C LEU A 139 0.83 -4.39 3.76
N THR A 140 0.72 -3.07 3.60
CA THR A 140 1.45 -2.09 4.42
C THR A 140 1.09 -2.26 5.90
N ILE A 141 -0.20 -2.37 6.21
CA ILE A 141 -0.67 -2.57 7.59
C ILE A 141 -0.19 -3.92 8.14
N ALA A 142 -0.28 -4.99 7.35
CA ALA A 142 0.14 -6.33 7.78
C ALA A 142 1.66 -6.40 8.06
N LEU A 143 2.48 -5.83 7.17
CA LEU A 143 3.94 -5.78 7.34
C LEU A 143 4.36 -4.90 8.53
N ALA A 144 3.70 -3.76 8.71
CA ALA A 144 4.03 -2.87 9.81
C ALA A 144 3.57 -3.40 11.19
N ARG A 145 2.51 -4.22 11.24
CA ARG A 145 2.14 -4.99 12.44
C ARG A 145 3.12 -6.13 12.70
N GLY A 146 3.57 -6.82 11.65
CA GLY A 146 4.53 -7.92 11.77
C GLY A 146 3.98 -9.15 12.48
N ASP A 147 2.66 -9.25 12.68
CA ASP A 147 1.97 -10.36 13.35
C ASP A 147 1.80 -11.56 12.42
N GLN A 148 1.49 -11.29 11.14
CA GLN A 148 1.20 -12.31 10.14
C GLN A 148 2.24 -12.35 9.01
N LEU A 149 2.69 -11.19 8.55
CA LEU A 149 3.66 -11.05 7.46
C LEU A 149 4.90 -10.30 7.92
N ARG A 150 6.05 -10.68 7.40
CA ARG A 150 7.32 -9.96 7.59
C ARG A 150 8.12 -9.89 6.29
N LEU A 151 9.05 -8.96 6.26
CA LEU A 151 10.11 -8.96 5.26
C LEU A 151 11.13 -10.04 5.62
N GLY A 152 11.59 -10.77 4.62
CA GLY A 152 12.65 -11.77 4.71
C GLY A 152 13.55 -11.72 3.49
N GLY A 153 14.60 -12.54 3.51
CA GLY A 153 15.45 -12.78 2.36
C GLY A 153 15.15 -14.14 1.72
N CYS A 154 15.30 -14.23 0.41
CA CYS A 154 15.29 -15.49 -0.31
C CYS A 154 16.45 -16.36 0.19
N ALA A 155 16.18 -17.65 0.45
CA ALA A 155 17.20 -18.57 0.95
C ALA A 155 18.42 -18.72 0.01
N ASP A 156 18.22 -18.65 -1.31
CA ASP A 156 19.31 -18.85 -2.27
C ASP A 156 20.02 -17.54 -2.68
N CYS A 157 19.27 -16.47 -2.99
CA CYS A 157 19.85 -15.22 -3.52
C CYS A 157 19.79 -14.01 -2.57
N GLY A 158 19.17 -14.15 -1.39
CA GLY A 158 19.03 -13.05 -0.42
C GLY A 158 18.05 -11.94 -0.80
N CYS A 159 17.45 -11.98 -2.00
CA CYS A 159 16.49 -10.97 -2.46
C CYS A 159 15.29 -10.83 -1.51
N LEU A 160 14.78 -9.62 -1.34
CA LEU A 160 13.65 -9.33 -0.45
C LEU A 160 12.42 -10.10 -0.88
N VAL A 161 11.84 -10.84 0.05
CA VAL A 161 10.59 -11.58 -0.10
C VAL A 161 9.65 -11.26 1.05
N VAL A 162 8.35 -11.30 0.79
CA VAL A 162 7.34 -11.25 1.85
C VAL A 162 7.04 -12.68 2.28
N VAL A 163 7.20 -12.93 3.57
CA VAL A 163 7.01 -14.26 4.16
C VAL A 163 6.03 -14.18 5.33
N GLU A 164 5.36 -15.29 5.60
CA GLU A 164 4.59 -15.43 6.84
C GLU A 164 5.53 -15.37 8.04
N ARG A 165 5.03 -14.90 9.20
CA ARG A 165 5.83 -14.77 10.41
C ARG A 165 6.44 -16.10 10.85
N TYR A 166 5.67 -17.19 10.72
CA TYR A 166 6.07 -18.55 11.07
C TYR A 166 6.04 -19.45 9.82
N PRO A 167 7.02 -19.31 8.91
CA PRO A 167 7.03 -20.10 7.69
C PRO A 167 7.37 -21.56 8.02
N VAL A 168 6.61 -22.51 7.47
CA VAL A 168 6.91 -23.95 7.60
C VAL A 168 8.16 -24.36 6.80
N ARG A 169 8.50 -23.59 5.76
CA ARG A 169 9.66 -23.82 4.89
C ARG A 169 10.32 -22.51 4.52
N ASP A 170 11.62 -22.57 4.27
CA ASP A 170 12.36 -21.44 3.70
C ASP A 170 11.74 -21.00 2.38
N LYS A 171 11.54 -19.70 2.25
CA LYS A 171 10.92 -19.10 1.08
C LYS A 171 11.99 -18.72 0.06
N ARG A 172 11.72 -19.10 -1.17
CA ARG A 172 12.53 -18.76 -2.35
C ARG A 172 11.79 -17.72 -3.18
N CYS A 173 12.54 -16.81 -3.80
CA CYS A 173 11.95 -15.84 -4.71
C CYS A 173 11.50 -16.51 -6.00
N HIS A 174 10.65 -15.82 -6.77
CA HIS A 174 10.14 -16.29 -8.06
C HIS A 174 11.26 -16.83 -8.98
N TYR A 175 12.38 -16.11 -9.08
CA TYR A 175 13.51 -16.49 -9.94
C TYR A 175 14.23 -17.76 -9.48
N CYS A 176 14.37 -17.98 -8.17
CA CYS A 176 15.03 -19.17 -7.63
C CYS A 176 14.13 -20.41 -7.65
N VAL A 177 12.79 -20.22 -7.61
CA VAL A 177 11.82 -21.32 -7.75
C VAL A 177 11.67 -21.74 -9.21
N SER A 178 11.70 -20.77 -10.12
CA SER A 178 11.62 -20.98 -11.55
C SER A 178 12.92 -20.48 -12.18
N PRO A 179 14.04 -21.24 -12.06
CA PRO A 179 15.25 -20.91 -12.76
C PRO A 179 14.89 -20.88 -14.25
N SER A 180 14.81 -19.68 -14.81
CA SER A 180 14.80 -19.54 -16.26
C SER A 180 16.14 -20.10 -16.70
N GLU A 181 16.10 -21.05 -17.62
CA GLU A 181 17.28 -21.53 -18.32
C GLU A 181 18.17 -20.32 -18.67
N PRO A 182 19.47 -20.34 -18.32
CA PRO A 182 20.32 -19.21 -18.60
C PRO A 182 20.29 -18.95 -20.11
N LEU A 183 19.98 -17.70 -20.49
CA LEU A 183 20.17 -17.19 -21.84
C LEU A 183 21.63 -17.51 -22.25
N ARG A 184 21.79 -18.50 -23.13
CA ARG A 184 23.04 -18.81 -23.82
C ARG A 184 23.31 -17.78 -24.89
#